data_AF-A0A917M6E8-F1
#
_entry.id   AF-A0A917M6E8-F1
#
_cell.length_a   1.000
_cell.length_b   1.000
_cell.length_c   1.000
_cell.angle_alpha   90.00
_cell.angle_beta   90.00
_cell.angle_gamma   90.00
#
_symmetry.space_group_name_H-M   'P 1'
#
loop_
_entity.id
_entity.type
_entity.pdbx_description
1 polymer ?
#
loop_
_entity_poly.entity_id
_entity_poly.type
_entity_poly.pdbx_seq_one_letter_code
_entity_poly.pdbx_strand_id
1 'polypeptide(L)'
;MAKALVKLVSGLELTNEENQLEITFNSEFLIIEEKGFRGFKSVVENTFKIPLANFLGSKIETGTDVFDKVIHAYIVSFVSSNGEVRNITFKMPFLMISVTQKFDKKLKTQLINVPRSEAVINILKQAQEQEQFGKPDVIL
;
A
#
# COMPACT_ATOMS: atom_id res chain seq x y z
N MET A 1 11.18 -3.28 -14.25
CA MET A 1 10.29 -3.42 -13.07
C MET A 1 10.26 -2.09 -12.32
N ALA A 2 9.10 -1.61 -11.87
CA ALA A 2 9.05 -0.37 -11.08
C ALA A 2 9.45 -0.68 -9.64
N LYS A 3 10.19 0.23 -9.00
CA LYS A 3 10.61 0.10 -7.60
C LYS A 3 10.56 1.45 -6.90
N ALA A 4 10.30 1.44 -5.60
CA ALA A 4 10.42 2.63 -4.77
C ALA A 4 11.00 2.28 -3.38
N LEU A 5 11.86 3.15 -2.87
CA LEU A 5 12.37 3.12 -1.51
C LEU A 5 11.47 3.96 -0.62
N VAL A 6 11.02 3.38 0.48
CA VAL A 6 10.09 3.99 1.42
C VAL A 6 10.49 3.68 2.86
N LYS A 7 9.86 4.36 3.81
CA LYS A 7 9.96 4.07 5.24
C LYS A 7 8.59 3.67 5.77
N LEU A 8 8.54 2.70 6.69
CA LEU A 8 7.26 2.32 7.29
C LEU A 8 6.77 3.43 8.21
N VAL A 9 5.45 3.64 8.22
CA VAL A 9 4.74 4.39 9.26
C VAL A 9 3.92 3.42 10.10
N SER A 10 3.18 2.51 9.46
CA SER A 10 2.38 1.50 10.16
C SER A 10 1.95 0.35 9.24
N GLY A 11 1.47 -0.75 9.82
CA GLY A 11 0.80 -1.84 9.11
C GLY A 11 1.65 -3.09 8.83
N LEU A 12 2.91 -3.10 9.23
CA LEU A 12 3.82 -4.25 9.16
C LEU A 12 4.62 -4.37 10.46
N GLU A 13 4.95 -5.59 10.85
CA GLU A 13 5.90 -5.88 11.93
C GLU A 13 7.30 -5.99 11.34
N LEU A 14 8.14 -4.98 11.55
CA LEU A 14 9.52 -5.00 11.06
C LEU A 14 10.44 -5.76 12.03
N THR A 15 11.46 -6.38 11.46
CA THR A 15 12.54 -6.98 12.26
C THR A 15 13.39 -5.90 12.92
N ASN A 16 13.58 -4.77 12.21
CA ASN A 16 14.25 -3.57 12.72
C ASN A 16 13.64 -2.31 12.08
N GLU A 17 13.19 -1.37 12.92
CA GLU A 17 12.55 -0.12 12.48
C GLU A 17 13.48 0.80 11.67
N GLU A 18 14.79 0.67 11.85
CA GLU A 18 15.80 1.44 11.11
C GLU A 18 16.03 0.94 9.68
N ASN A 19 15.54 -0.27 9.35
CA ASN A 19 15.70 -0.83 8.02
C ASN A 19 15.01 0.01 6.94
N GLN A 20 15.54 -0.05 5.72
CA GLN A 20 14.92 0.57 4.57
C GLN A 20 13.93 -0.40 3.93
N LEU A 21 12.77 0.08 3.50
CA LEU A 21 11.84 -0.72 2.74
C LEU A 21 11.97 -0.44 1.25
N GLU A 22 12.04 -1.51 0.45
CA GLU A 22 11.90 -1.44 -1.00
C GLU A 22 10.59 -2.09 -1.41
N ILE A 23 9.76 -1.34 -2.14
CA ILE A 23 8.53 -1.86 -2.73
C ILE A 23 8.72 -2.10 -4.23
N THR A 24 8.32 -3.30 -4.67
CA THR A 24 8.28 -3.74 -6.06
C THR A 24 6.98 -4.52 -6.30
N PHE A 25 6.69 -4.88 -7.55
CA PHE A 25 5.59 -5.80 -7.84
C PHE A 25 5.89 -6.65 -9.07
N ASN A 26 5.26 -7.81 -9.14
CA ASN A 26 5.22 -8.68 -10.32
C ASN A 26 3.76 -8.92 -10.75
N SER A 27 3.51 -9.95 -11.56
CA SER A 27 2.16 -10.28 -12.03
C SER A 27 1.21 -10.73 -10.93
N GLU A 28 1.73 -11.20 -9.79
CA GLU A 28 0.97 -11.87 -8.74
C GLU A 28 0.98 -11.12 -7.40
N PHE A 29 2.06 -10.41 -7.08
CA PHE A 29 2.29 -9.82 -5.76
C PHE A 29 2.80 -8.39 -5.82
N LEU A 30 2.36 -7.57 -4.86
CA LEU A 30 3.18 -6.49 -4.33
C LEU A 30 4.21 -7.13 -3.37
N ILE A 31 5.48 -6.79 -3.56
CA ILE A 31 6.60 -7.30 -2.77
C ILE A 31 7.20 -6.12 -1.99
N ILE A 32 7.35 -6.31 -0.68
CA ILE A 32 7.96 -5.34 0.22
C ILE A 32 9.15 -6.03 0.88
N GLU A 33 10.36 -5.60 0.52
CA GLU A 33 11.60 -6.13 1.09
C GLU A 33 12.09 -5.22 2.20
N GLU A 34 12.30 -5.79 3.38
CA GLU A 34 13.00 -5.14 4.49
C GLU A 34 14.51 -5.32 4.28
N LYS A 35 15.23 -4.22 4.04
CA LYS A 35 16.66 -4.22 3.75
C LYS A 35 17.46 -3.62 4.90
N GLY A 36 18.30 -4.45 5.52
CA GLY A 36 19.31 -4.04 6.48
C GLY A 36 20.69 -3.85 5.84
N PHE A 37 21.61 -3.27 6.60
CA PHE A 37 23.01 -3.14 6.19
C PHE A 37 23.90 -4.07 7.02
N ARG A 38 24.66 -4.94 6.35
CA ARG A 38 25.71 -5.76 6.95
C ARG A 38 27.06 -5.29 6.40
N GLY A 39 27.71 -4.40 7.15
CA GLY A 39 28.85 -3.63 6.64
C GLY A 39 28.41 -2.70 5.50
N PHE A 40 29.05 -2.79 4.34
CA PHE A 40 28.72 -1.99 3.15
C PHE A 40 27.68 -2.64 2.22
N LYS A 41 27.18 -3.83 2.54
CA LYS A 41 26.22 -4.55 1.70
C LYS A 41 24.81 -4.42 2.26
N SER A 42 23.85 -4.19 1.38
CA SER A 42 22.43 -4.33 1.69
C SER A 42 22.04 -5.80 1.62
N VAL A 43 21.30 -6.27 2.63
CA VAL A 43 20.80 -7.65 2.74
C VAL A 43 19.30 -7.58 2.98
N VAL A 44 18.54 -8.45 2.30
CA VAL A 44 17.10 -8.61 2.56
C VAL A 44 16.96 -9.42 3.84
N GLU A 45 16.46 -8.78 4.89
CA GLU A 45 16.22 -9.39 6.20
C GLU A 45 14.82 -10.03 6.27
N ASN A 46 13.83 -9.42 5.60
CA ASN A 46 12.47 -9.96 5.53
C ASN A 46 11.80 -9.61 4.19
N THR A 47 10.79 -10.38 3.79
CA THR A 47 9.99 -10.13 2.58
C THR A 47 8.52 -10.35 2.87
N PHE A 48 7.74 -9.28 2.73
CA PHE A 48 6.28 -9.34 2.76
C PHE A 48 5.75 -9.40 1.33
N LYS A 49 4.73 -10.24 1.11
CA LYS A 49 4.05 -10.37 -0.17
C LYS A 49 2.56 -10.19 0.02
N ILE A 50 1.98 -9.32 -0.79
CA ILE A 50 0.54 -9.09 -0.81
C ILE A 50 0.04 -9.53 -2.19
N PRO A 51 -0.83 -10.55 -2.28
CA PRO A 51 -1.42 -10.94 -3.55
C PRO A 51 -2.16 -9.76 -4.18
N LEU A 52 -1.89 -9.48 -5.46
CA LEU A 52 -2.56 -8.41 -6.18
C LEU A 52 -4.07 -8.65 -6.30
N ALA A 53 -4.50 -9.92 -6.29
CA ALA A 53 -5.92 -10.28 -6.24
C ALA A 53 -6.61 -9.77 -4.95
N ASN A 54 -5.85 -9.54 -3.87
CA ASN A 54 -6.37 -9.06 -2.59
C ASN A 54 -6.27 -7.53 -2.43
N PHE A 55 -5.80 -6.79 -3.44
CA PHE A 55 -5.73 -5.34 -3.37
C PHE A 55 -7.11 -4.69 -3.42
N LEU A 56 -7.33 -3.75 -2.50
CA LEU A 56 -8.45 -2.80 -2.57
C LEU A 56 -8.03 -1.54 -3.33
N GLY A 57 -6.79 -1.09 -3.11
CA GLY A 57 -6.22 0.03 -3.83
C GLY A 57 -5.04 0.66 -3.12
N SER A 58 -4.65 1.82 -3.63
CA SER A 58 -3.56 2.62 -3.08
C SER A 58 -3.83 4.11 -3.24
N LYS A 59 -3.37 4.89 -2.27
CA LYS A 59 -3.53 6.34 -2.22
C LYS A 59 -2.22 7.00 -1.86
N ILE A 60 -1.98 8.17 -2.45
CA ILE A 60 -0.90 9.08 -2.05
C ILE A 60 -1.54 10.26 -1.35
N GLU A 61 -1.06 10.58 -0.16
CA GLU A 61 -1.52 11.69 0.66
C GLU A 61 -0.35 12.61 1.01
N THR A 62 -0.65 13.89 1.19
CA THR A 62 0.31 14.86 1.73
C THR A 62 -0.34 15.49 2.96
N GLY A 63 0.38 15.47 4.07
CA GLY A 63 -0.04 16.07 5.33
C GLY A 63 1.15 16.67 6.05
N THR A 64 0.94 17.05 7.31
CA THR A 64 1.99 17.53 8.22
C THR A 64 2.06 16.61 9.44
N ASP A 65 3.27 16.41 9.98
CA ASP A 65 3.43 15.77 11.28
C ASP A 65 3.19 16.74 12.44
N VAL A 66 3.30 16.24 13.67
CA VAL A 66 3.15 17.02 14.91
C VAL A 66 4.18 18.14 15.08
N PHE A 67 5.18 18.22 14.20
CA PHE A 67 6.21 19.26 14.15
C PHE A 67 6.11 20.13 12.88
N ASP A 68 4.93 20.16 12.25
CA ASP A 68 4.64 20.90 11.01
C ASP A 68 5.53 20.52 9.81
N LYS A 69 6.17 19.35 9.83
CA LYS A 69 6.96 18.87 8.69
C LYS A 69 6.04 18.19 7.70
N VAL A 70 6.17 18.57 6.43
CA VAL A 70 5.43 17.94 5.34
C VAL A 70 5.80 16.45 5.25
N ILE A 71 4.79 15.59 5.32
CA ILE A 71 4.89 14.16 5.09
C ILE A 71 4.11 13.83 3.81
N HIS A 72 4.79 13.13 2.90
CA HIS A 72 4.15 12.49 1.78
C HIS A 72 3.99 11.00 2.13
N ALA A 73 2.75 10.55 2.25
CA ALA A 73 2.40 9.18 2.60
C ALA A 73 1.93 8.40 1.38
N TYR A 74 2.34 7.14 1.29
CA TYR A 74 1.82 6.16 0.36
C TYR A 74 1.11 5.06 1.13
N ILE A 75 -0.19 4.90 0.90
CA ILE A 75 -1.05 3.98 1.63
C ILE A 75 -1.46 2.85 0.67
N VAL A 76 -1.30 1.62 1.10
CA VAL A 76 -1.73 0.41 0.39
C VAL A 76 -2.80 -0.29 1.23
N SER A 77 -3.96 -0.51 0.63
CA SER A 77 -5.11 -1.17 1.27
C SER A 77 -5.37 -2.52 0.60
N PHE A 78 -5.53 -3.56 1.42
CA PHE A 78 -5.72 -4.93 0.95
C PHE A 78 -6.55 -5.75 1.93
N VAL A 79 -6.98 -6.92 1.49
CA VAL A 79 -7.67 -7.92 2.33
C VAL A 79 -6.65 -8.95 2.81
N SER A 80 -6.47 -9.09 4.12
CA SER A 80 -5.57 -10.09 4.70
C SER A 80 -6.15 -11.50 4.63
N SER A 81 -5.33 -12.51 4.94
CA SER A 81 -5.70 -13.92 4.89
C SER A 81 -6.88 -14.29 5.80
N ASN A 82 -7.12 -13.54 6.87
CA ASN A 82 -8.26 -13.68 7.76
C ASN A 82 -9.51 -12.90 7.30
N GLY A 83 -9.48 -12.28 6.11
CA GLY A 83 -10.61 -11.55 5.54
C GLY A 83 -10.75 -10.10 6.02
N GLU A 84 -9.85 -9.60 6.87
CA GLU A 84 -9.88 -8.21 7.34
C GLU A 84 -9.31 -7.22 6.32
N VAL A 85 -9.84 -6.00 6.31
CA VAL A 85 -9.22 -4.88 5.59
C VAL A 85 -8.02 -4.39 6.38
N ARG A 86 -6.85 -4.37 5.74
CA ARG A 86 -5.60 -3.85 6.32
C ARG A 86 -4.99 -2.76 5.46
N ASN A 87 -4.32 -1.84 6.14
CA ASN A 87 -3.58 -0.75 5.51
C ASN A 87 -2.11 -0.85 5.90
N ILE A 88 -1.24 -0.61 4.93
CA ILE A 88 0.18 -0.32 5.19
C ILE A 88 0.42 1.11 4.75
N THR A 89 0.96 1.91 5.67
CA THR A 89 1.28 3.30 5.43
C THR A 89 2.78 3.45 5.35
N PHE A 90 3.25 4.04 4.27
CA PHE A 90 4.65 4.32 4.04
C PHE A 90 4.89 5.82 3.95
N LYS A 91 5.98 6.29 4.56
CA LYS A 91 6.53 7.61 4.31
C LYS A 91 7.41 7.57 3.07
N MET A 92 7.16 8.47 2.13
CA MET A 92 8.01 8.69 0.97
C MET A 92 9.12 9.69 1.32
N PRO A 93 10.41 9.30 1.22
CA PRO A 93 11.49 10.27 1.23
C PRO A 93 11.29 11.30 0.11
N PHE A 94 11.68 12.56 0.34
CA PHE A 94 11.44 13.66 -0.60
C PHE A 94 11.91 13.33 -2.04
N LEU A 95 13.12 12.78 -2.18
CA LEU A 95 13.69 12.39 -3.47
C LEU A 95 12.95 11.24 -4.16
N MET A 96 12.12 10.50 -3.42
CA MET A 96 11.38 9.34 -3.91
C MET A 96 9.94 9.67 -4.28
N ILE A 97 9.40 10.86 -4.00
CA ILE A 97 7.98 11.20 -4.24
C ILE A 97 7.57 10.90 -5.69
N SER A 98 8.28 11.46 -6.67
CA SER A 98 7.95 11.25 -8.09
C SER A 98 8.20 9.81 -8.54
N VAL A 99 9.15 9.11 -7.91
CA VAL A 99 9.43 7.70 -8.20
C VAL A 99 8.27 6.83 -7.70
N THR A 100 7.80 7.06 -6.48
CA THR A 100 6.66 6.37 -5.88
C THR A 100 5.36 6.67 -6.61
N GLN A 101 5.14 7.91 -7.11
CA GLN A 101 4.01 8.23 -7.97
C GLN A 101 4.04 7.44 -9.29
N LYS A 102 5.21 7.35 -9.95
CA LYS A 102 5.39 6.54 -11.16
C LYS A 102 5.21 5.05 -10.88
N PHE A 103 5.69 4.58 -9.74
CA PHE A 103 5.48 3.22 -9.25
C PHE A 103 3.98 2.94 -9.09
N ASP A 104 3.26 3.79 -8.37
CA ASP A 104 1.82 3.64 -8.08
C ASP A 104 0.99 3.61 -9.37
N LYS A 105 1.29 4.51 -10.32
CA LYS A 105 0.62 4.52 -11.63
C LYS A 105 0.79 3.18 -12.36
N LYS A 106 1.99 2.60 -12.34
CA LYS A 106 2.26 1.30 -12.98
C LYS A 106 1.58 0.16 -12.23
N LEU A 107 1.58 0.17 -10.90
CA LEU A 107 0.86 -0.82 -10.09
C LEU A 107 -0.65 -0.78 -10.39
N LYS A 108 -1.26 0.41 -10.42
CA LYS A 108 -2.67 0.58 -10.77
C LYS A 108 -2.99 0.07 -12.17
N THR A 109 -2.09 0.29 -13.13
CA THR A 109 -2.25 -0.26 -14.49
C THR A 109 -2.22 -1.79 -14.47
N GLN A 110 -1.33 -2.40 -13.69
CA GLN A 110 -1.28 -3.86 -13.52
C GLN A 110 -2.58 -4.40 -12.90
N LEU A 111 -3.07 -3.74 -11.84
CA LEU A 111 -4.26 -4.16 -11.09
C LEU A 111 -5.55 -4.23 -11.94
N ILE A 112 -5.65 -3.48 -13.03
CA ILE A 112 -6.80 -3.55 -13.96
C ILE A 112 -6.94 -4.96 -14.55
N ASN A 113 -5.82 -5.66 -14.76
CA ASN A 113 -5.78 -6.96 -15.42
C ASN A 113 -5.73 -8.14 -14.43
N VAL A 114 -5.74 -7.88 -13.12
CA VAL A 114 -5.68 -8.93 -12.10
C VAL A 114 -7.10 -9.24 -11.62
N PRO A 115 -7.59 -10.48 -11.79
CA PRO A 115 -8.86 -10.91 -11.20
C PRO A 115 -8.82 -10.73 -9.67
N ARG A 116 -9.84 -10.07 -9.12
CA ARG A 116 -9.95 -9.84 -7.68
C ARG A 116 -10.43 -11.10 -6.97
N SER A 117 -9.97 -11.32 -5.74
CA SER A 117 -10.46 -12.41 -4.91
C SER A 117 -11.91 -12.19 -4.50
N GLU A 118 -12.62 -13.27 -4.18
CA GLU A 118 -14.02 -13.21 -3.73
C GLU A 118 -14.18 -12.31 -2.50
N ALA A 119 -13.22 -12.35 -1.56
CA ALA A 119 -13.24 -11.51 -0.37
C ALA A 119 -13.21 -10.01 -0.72
N VAL A 120 -12.35 -9.61 -1.67
CA VAL A 120 -12.32 -8.23 -2.17
C VAL A 120 -13.64 -7.86 -2.85
N ILE A 121 -14.18 -8.74 -3.69
CA ILE A 121 -15.46 -8.51 -4.38
C ILE A 121 -16.59 -8.29 -3.37
N ASN A 122 -16.66 -9.11 -2.33
CA ASN A 122 -17.70 -9.03 -1.30
C ASN A 122 -17.60 -7.72 -0.51
N ILE A 123 -16.39 -7.33 -0.10
CA ILE A 123 -16.16 -6.06 0.61
C ILE A 123 -16.58 -4.86 -0.24
N LEU A 124 -16.25 -4.87 -1.53
CA LEU A 124 -16.62 -3.77 -2.43
C LEU A 124 -18.11 -3.69 -2.69
N LYS A 125 -18.81 -4.83 -2.81
CA LYS A 125 -20.27 -4.87 -2.93
C LYS A 125 -20.94 -4.30 -1.68
N GLN A 126 -20.51 -4.74 -0.49
CA GLN A 126 -21.04 -4.22 0.78
C GLN A 126 -20.85 -2.71 0.92
N ALA A 127 -19.68 -2.18 0.52
CA ALA A 127 -19.42 -0.74 0.54
C ALA A 127 -20.37 0.02 -0.41
N GLN A 128 -20.60 -0.50 -1.62
CA GLN A 128 -21.53 0.11 -2.58
C GLN A 128 -22.98 0.09 -2.11
N GLU A 129 -23.41 -0.99 -1.47
CA GLU A 129 -24.75 -1.10 -0.89
C GLU A 129 -24.95 -0.06 0.22
N GLN A 130 -23.97 0.08 1.14
CA GLN A 130 -24.03 1.08 2.21
C GLN A 130 -24.07 2.53 1.70
N GLU A 131 -23.34 2.84 0.63
CA GLU A 131 -23.38 4.16 -0.02
C GLU A 131 -24.73 4.44 -0.70
N GLN A 132 -25.44 3.41 -1.18
CA GLN A 132 -26.77 3.55 -1.78
C GLN A 132 -27.88 3.71 -0.74
N PHE A 133 -27.79 3.01 0.40
CA PHE A 133 -28.77 3.14 1.50
C PHE A 133 -28.54 4.39 2.39
N GLY A 134 -27.38 5.05 2.27
CA GLY A 134 -27.05 6.28 3.02
C GLY A 134 -27.56 7.58 2.43
N LYS A 135 -28.24 7.56 1.27
CA LYS A 135 -28.94 8.75 0.75
C LYS A 135 -30.33 8.83 1.40
N PRO A 136 -30.65 9.82 2.24
CA PRO A 136 -32.02 10.02 2.66
C PRO A 136 -32.85 10.32 1.42
N ASP A 137 -33.98 9.63 1.26
CA ASP A 137 -35.04 10.02 0.35
C ASP A 137 -35.47 11.44 0.73
N VAL A 138 -34.94 12.44 0.02
CA VAL A 138 -35.51 13.78 0.04
C VAL A 138 -36.78 13.68 -0.79
N ILE A 139 -37.87 13.34 -0.11
CA ILE A 139 -39.22 13.55 -0.62
C ILE A 139 -39.41 15.08 -0.62
N LEU A 140 -39.30 15.69 -1.80
CA LEU A 140 -39.79 17.05 -2.08
C LEU A 140 -41.31 17.02 -2.26
#